data_AF-A0AAE5CD20-F1
#
_entry.id   AF-A0AAE5CD20-F1
#
_cell.length_a   1.000
_cell.length_b   1.000
_cell.length_c   1.000
_cell.angle_alpha   90.00
_cell.angle_beta   90.00
_cell.angle_gamma   90.00
#
_symmetry.space_group_name_H-M   'P 1'
#
loop_
_entity.id
_entity.type
_entity.pdbx_description
1 polymer ?
#
loop_
_entity_poly.entity_id
_entity_poly.type
_entity_poly.pdbx_seq_one_letter_code
_entity_poly.pdbx_strand_id
1 'polypeptide(L)'
;MKWRAIHLTVAVCLVGFAGTVSAQQITTLTLEDAIEIARQNNPNFLATQNDLGPARWNVRSATSNLFLPSANLNFSAGWQDEGIERVGGATFGQPALLISNYSFSLSYNLNGTTLFAPAQRRAEARAVERRIEDANIQLRNNVTQAYLEVLRLQEQAEQAEREFRRTEEHLRLAEARQEVGAGTRLETMQADVTRGQAEVNMIVAFNQARVAKLRLISALGVEVSAAQAEEIELVSEFDVFQPDVDTQALLQVALRSNPSLIAARADRDAANSGVKTAKASYLPTLSLRASWVGFTREETDADALVTRAVNSAESQAAQSVQLCNTFNELYDLSGGTPPPEFSNCSQYTFTSAEADSLARRTRLTNDQFPFAFSNQPLSLSAFLSIPIFTGFNRQVQVEQAITRRNDLEYQVRGLELQITADVTEAAHNLETAYQTVILQRENTARAREELRLAQERYQLGAGTFLELLDSQTLAAQAEVDQINALYSFHQSLVALEAAVGRQLELRSSE
;
A
#
# COMPACT_ATOMS: atom_id res chain seq x y z
N MET A 1 -17.88 -27.41 19.60
CA MET A 1 -16.98 -28.44 19.07
C MET A 1 -17.77 -29.38 18.15
N LYS A 2 -17.81 -29.08 16.85
CA LYS A 2 -18.31 -29.97 15.78
C LYS A 2 -17.64 -29.50 14.49
N TRP A 3 -16.64 -30.25 14.03
CA TRP A 3 -16.00 -30.08 12.73
C TRP A 3 -16.99 -30.51 11.64
N ARG A 4 -17.19 -29.69 10.62
CA ARG A 4 -17.91 -30.07 9.40
C ARG A 4 -16.92 -30.10 8.24
N ALA A 5 -16.98 -31.21 7.52
CA ALA A 5 -16.16 -31.57 6.38
C ALA A 5 -16.23 -30.51 5.26
N ILE A 6 -15.06 -30.25 4.66
CA ILE A 6 -14.89 -29.41 3.48
C ILE A 6 -15.25 -30.29 2.27
N HIS A 7 -16.47 -30.11 1.74
CA HIS A 7 -16.81 -30.54 0.39
C HIS A 7 -16.51 -29.39 -0.58
N LEU A 8 -15.63 -29.66 -1.54
CA LEU A 8 -15.27 -28.79 -2.64
C LEU A 8 -16.38 -28.85 -3.70
N THR A 9 -17.38 -27.97 -3.59
CA THR A 9 -18.37 -27.72 -4.64
C THR A 9 -18.10 -26.36 -5.29
N VAL A 10 -17.62 -26.41 -6.53
CA VAL A 10 -17.58 -25.26 -7.44
C VAL A 10 -19.02 -24.88 -7.77
N ALA A 11 -19.55 -23.88 -7.08
CA ALA A 11 -20.82 -23.25 -7.38
C ALA A 11 -20.54 -21.88 -8.00
N VAL A 12 -20.66 -21.78 -9.31
CA VAL A 12 -20.76 -20.52 -10.04
C VAL A 12 -22.11 -19.90 -9.68
N CYS A 13 -22.14 -19.12 -8.61
CA CYS A 13 -23.26 -18.28 -8.25
C CYS A 13 -23.08 -16.91 -8.92
N LEU A 14 -23.67 -16.78 -10.11
CA LEU A 14 -24.08 -15.50 -10.69
C LEU A 14 -25.17 -14.89 -9.79
N VAL A 15 -24.74 -14.16 -8.76
CA VAL A 15 -25.64 -13.25 -8.02
C VAL A 15 -25.31 -11.85 -8.53
N GLY A 16 -26.15 -11.38 -9.45
CA GLY A 16 -26.20 -9.98 -9.83
C GLY A 16 -26.65 -9.15 -8.62
N PHE A 17 -25.69 -8.54 -7.93
CA PHE A 17 -25.93 -7.42 -7.05
C PHE A 17 -25.79 -6.15 -7.88
N ALA A 18 -26.82 -5.83 -8.67
CA ALA A 18 -27.04 -4.45 -9.10
C ALA A 18 -27.66 -3.72 -7.90
N GLY A 19 -26.83 -3.41 -6.90
CA GLY A 19 -27.16 -2.39 -5.93
C GLY A 19 -27.06 -1.06 -6.64
N THR A 20 -28.13 -0.60 -7.29
CA THR A 20 -28.26 0.82 -7.60
C THR A 20 -28.37 1.53 -6.26
N VAL A 21 -27.23 1.99 -5.75
CA VAL A 21 -27.21 3.08 -4.78
C VAL A 21 -28.02 4.18 -5.44
N SER A 22 -29.23 4.43 -4.92
CA SER A 22 -29.96 5.64 -5.29
C SER A 22 -28.99 6.77 -5.05
N ALA A 23 -28.67 7.51 -6.11
CA ALA A 23 -28.06 8.81 -5.98
C ALA A 23 -29.01 9.62 -5.10
N GLN A 24 -28.76 9.65 -3.79
CA GLN A 24 -29.19 10.77 -2.99
C GLN A 24 -28.55 11.96 -3.70
N GLN A 25 -29.38 12.73 -4.40
CA GLN A 25 -28.97 14.01 -4.93
C GLN A 25 -28.50 14.81 -3.72
N ILE A 26 -27.18 14.82 -3.52
CA ILE A 26 -26.51 15.73 -2.61
C ILE A 26 -26.78 17.11 -3.21
N THR A 27 -27.91 17.69 -2.80
CA THR A 27 -28.35 19.02 -3.22
C THR A 27 -27.58 20.08 -2.44
N THR A 28 -27.10 19.74 -1.25
CA THR A 28 -26.28 20.61 -0.40
C THR A 28 -25.05 19.86 0.11
N LEU A 29 -23.89 20.50 0.09
CA LEU A 29 -22.62 19.93 0.52
C LEU A 29 -21.94 20.86 1.54
N THR A 30 -21.90 20.42 2.80
CA THR A 30 -21.11 21.10 3.84
C THR A 30 -19.63 20.72 3.76
N LEU A 31 -18.76 21.50 4.39
CA LEU A 31 -17.33 21.18 4.47
C LEU A 31 -17.09 19.82 5.15
N GLU A 32 -17.82 19.51 6.22
CA GLU A 32 -17.66 18.25 6.95
C GLU A 32 -18.12 17.06 6.10
N ASP A 33 -19.22 17.21 5.37
CA ASP A 33 -19.68 16.19 4.42
C ASP A 33 -18.65 15.97 3.31
N ALA A 34 -18.03 17.04 2.79
CA ALA A 34 -16.99 16.95 1.78
C ALA A 34 -15.77 16.17 2.32
N ILE A 35 -15.32 16.45 3.54
CA ILE A 35 -14.20 15.73 4.17
C ILE A 35 -14.55 14.25 4.35
N GLU A 36 -15.76 13.93 4.82
CA GLU A 36 -16.17 12.54 5.04
C GLU A 36 -16.31 11.77 3.73
N ILE A 37 -16.90 12.39 2.70
CA ILE A 37 -16.97 11.81 1.35
C ILE A 37 -15.56 11.57 0.80
N ALA A 38 -14.64 12.53 0.96
CA ALA A 38 -13.25 12.38 0.55
C ALA A 38 -12.55 11.24 1.30
N ARG A 39 -12.78 11.10 2.61
CA ARG A 39 -12.20 10.03 3.42
C ARG A 39 -12.64 8.64 2.96
N GLN A 40 -13.85 8.52 2.43
CA GLN A 40 -14.41 7.27 1.94
C GLN A 40 -14.05 6.95 0.48
N ASN A 41 -13.81 7.97 -0.36
CA ASN A 41 -13.69 7.79 -1.81
C ASN A 41 -12.35 8.23 -2.40
N ASN A 42 -11.56 9.06 -1.72
CA ASN A 42 -10.30 9.58 -2.27
C ASN A 42 -9.29 8.43 -2.51
N PRO A 43 -8.86 8.19 -3.77
CA PRO A 43 -8.00 7.05 -4.09
C PRO A 43 -6.62 7.09 -3.40
N ASN A 44 -6.04 8.28 -3.21
CA ASN A 44 -4.72 8.43 -2.60
C ASN A 44 -4.76 8.09 -1.10
N PHE A 45 -5.80 8.54 -0.41
CA PHE A 45 -6.01 8.21 1.00
C PHE A 45 -6.32 6.72 1.20
N LEU A 46 -7.22 6.15 0.39
CA LEU A 46 -7.55 4.73 0.44
C LEU A 46 -6.34 3.84 0.12
N ALA A 47 -5.49 4.23 -0.84
CA ALA A 47 -4.23 3.54 -1.12
C ALA A 47 -3.30 3.54 0.10
N THR A 48 -3.17 4.67 0.78
CA THR A 48 -2.37 4.79 2.02
C THR A 48 -2.98 3.96 3.15
N GLN A 49 -4.30 3.91 3.27
CA GLN A 49 -4.99 3.09 4.26
C GLN A 49 -4.77 1.59 4.03
N ASN A 50 -4.68 1.16 2.77
CA ASN A 50 -4.42 -0.24 2.41
C ASN A 50 -3.07 -0.75 2.90
N ASP A 51 -2.08 0.11 3.15
CA ASP A 51 -0.76 -0.28 3.67
C ASP A 51 -0.82 -0.94 5.07
N LEU A 52 -1.87 -0.66 5.84
CA LEU A 52 -2.06 -1.21 7.18
C LEU A 52 -2.29 -2.73 7.17
N GLY A 53 -3.00 -3.24 6.16
CA GLY A 53 -3.29 -4.66 6.00
C GLY A 53 -2.01 -5.50 5.91
N PRO A 54 -1.15 -5.28 4.90
CA PRO A 54 0.15 -5.92 4.78
C PRO A 54 1.03 -5.74 6.02
N ALA A 55 1.05 -4.54 6.62
CA ALA A 55 1.84 -4.30 7.84
C ALA A 55 1.40 -5.20 9.01
N ARG A 56 0.09 -5.36 9.25
CA ARG A 56 -0.45 -6.27 10.27
C ARG A 56 -0.17 -7.73 9.95
N TRP A 57 -0.29 -8.15 8.69
CA TRP A 57 0.07 -9.50 8.26
C TRP A 57 1.56 -9.79 8.42
N ASN A 58 2.44 -8.81 8.19
CA ASN A 58 3.88 -8.93 8.46
C ASN A 58 4.18 -9.13 9.94
N VAL A 59 3.46 -8.46 10.85
CA VAL A 59 3.56 -8.72 12.30
C VAL A 59 3.15 -10.16 12.62
N ARG A 60 2.02 -10.61 12.07
CA ARG A 60 1.52 -11.97 12.29
C ARG A 60 2.48 -13.02 11.73
N SER A 61 3.01 -12.80 10.52
CA SER A 61 3.99 -13.67 9.86
C SER A 61 5.29 -13.75 10.65
N ALA A 62 5.84 -12.62 11.11
CA ALA A 62 7.03 -12.62 11.95
C ALA A 62 6.80 -13.34 13.29
N THR A 63 5.62 -13.15 13.90
CA THR A 63 5.23 -13.83 15.14
C THR A 63 5.07 -15.33 14.91
N SER A 64 4.42 -15.76 13.82
CA SER A 64 4.28 -17.19 13.49
C SER A 64 5.63 -17.85 13.20
N ASN A 65 6.52 -17.17 12.46
CA ASN A 65 7.85 -17.71 12.13
C ASN A 65 8.73 -17.89 13.37
N LEU A 66 8.47 -17.13 14.45
CA LEU A 66 9.18 -17.29 15.72
C LEU A 66 8.71 -18.54 16.50
N PHE A 67 7.43 -18.87 16.47
CA PHE A 67 6.85 -19.91 17.32
C PHE A 67 6.51 -21.23 16.61
N LEU A 68 6.39 -21.23 15.29
CA LEU A 68 5.95 -22.39 14.51
C LEU A 68 7.06 -22.86 13.56
N PRO A 69 7.27 -24.19 13.41
CA PRO A 69 8.06 -24.73 12.33
C PRO A 69 7.32 -24.55 10.99
N SER A 70 8.06 -24.47 9.89
CA SER A 70 7.48 -24.68 8.57
C SER A 70 7.26 -26.18 8.34
N ALA A 71 6.15 -26.52 7.72
CA ALA A 71 5.80 -27.88 7.31
C ALA A 71 5.71 -27.93 5.79
N ASN A 72 6.33 -28.93 5.18
CA ASN A 72 6.31 -29.10 3.75
C ASN A 72 6.04 -30.57 3.42
N LEU A 73 5.10 -30.82 2.51
CA LEU A 73 4.75 -32.14 2.00
C LEU A 73 4.97 -32.11 0.49
N ASN A 74 5.93 -32.90 0.01
CA ASN A 74 6.20 -33.06 -1.41
C ASN A 74 5.85 -34.47 -1.84
N PHE A 75 5.24 -34.59 -3.01
CA PHE A 75 5.12 -35.83 -3.76
C PHE A 75 5.79 -35.61 -5.10
N SER A 76 6.66 -36.53 -5.48
CA SER A 76 7.28 -36.51 -6.80
C SER A 76 7.21 -37.90 -7.41
N ALA A 77 7.06 -37.92 -8.72
CA ALA A 77 7.25 -39.10 -9.54
C ALA A 77 8.21 -38.72 -10.66
N GLY A 78 9.14 -39.60 -10.97
CA GLY A 78 10.15 -39.40 -11.98
C GLY A 78 10.38 -40.70 -12.74
N TRP A 79 10.86 -40.55 -13.96
CA TRP A 79 11.36 -41.64 -14.77
C TRP A 79 12.85 -41.41 -14.99
N GLN A 80 13.62 -42.46 -14.80
CA GLN A 80 15.03 -42.50 -15.12
C GLN A 80 15.21 -43.49 -16.28
N ASP A 81 15.89 -43.04 -17.32
CA ASP A 81 16.19 -43.90 -18.48
C ASP A 81 17.35 -44.87 -18.19
N GLU A 82 17.49 -45.87 -19.03
CA GLU A 82 18.62 -46.79 -18.99
C GLU A 82 19.93 -46.07 -19.32
N GLY A 83 21.01 -46.45 -18.64
CA GLY A 83 22.30 -45.80 -18.79
C GLY A 83 23.45 -46.73 -18.45
N ILE A 84 24.66 -46.33 -18.82
CA ILE A 84 25.88 -47.06 -18.46
C ILE A 84 26.81 -46.12 -17.74
N GLU A 85 27.13 -46.43 -16.48
CA GLU A 85 28.16 -45.73 -15.73
C GLU A 85 29.49 -46.46 -15.88
N ARG A 86 30.56 -45.71 -16.14
CA ARG A 86 31.93 -46.24 -16.22
C ARG A 86 32.76 -45.66 -15.09
N VAL A 87 33.13 -46.49 -14.12
CA VAL A 87 33.99 -46.08 -13.00
C VAL A 87 35.19 -47.03 -12.94
N GLY A 88 36.40 -46.47 -13.07
CA GLY A 88 37.65 -47.25 -12.94
C GLY A 88 37.82 -48.37 -13.97
N GLY A 89 37.24 -48.26 -15.17
CA GLY A 89 37.31 -49.28 -16.23
C GLY A 89 36.24 -50.38 -16.13
N ALA A 90 35.45 -50.41 -15.07
CA ALA A 90 34.26 -51.26 -14.96
C ALA A 90 33.01 -50.53 -15.50
N THR A 91 32.16 -51.26 -16.22
CA THR A 91 30.86 -50.78 -16.72
C THR A 91 29.73 -51.29 -15.83
N PHE A 92 28.91 -50.36 -15.32
CA PHE A 92 27.72 -50.63 -14.53
C PHE A 92 26.49 -50.19 -15.34
N GLY A 93 25.60 -51.14 -15.67
CA GLY A 93 24.32 -50.82 -16.29
C GLY A 93 23.34 -50.30 -15.26
N GLN A 94 22.75 -49.14 -15.52
CA GLN A 94 21.65 -48.55 -14.76
C GLN A 94 20.35 -48.87 -15.48
N PRO A 95 19.38 -49.53 -14.81
CA PRO A 95 18.11 -49.88 -15.43
C PRO A 95 17.19 -48.64 -15.56
N ALA A 96 16.24 -48.71 -16.49
CA ALA A 96 15.17 -47.73 -16.58
C ALA A 96 14.17 -47.93 -15.42
N LEU A 97 13.92 -46.87 -14.65
CA LEU A 97 13.19 -46.92 -13.39
C LEU A 97 12.10 -45.84 -13.35
N LEU A 98 10.89 -46.23 -12.97
CA LEU A 98 9.86 -45.35 -12.46
C LEU A 98 10.05 -45.22 -10.94
N ILE A 99 10.19 -44.01 -10.45
CA ILE A 99 10.40 -43.72 -9.03
C ILE A 99 9.30 -42.78 -8.58
N SER A 100 8.60 -43.13 -7.50
CA SER A 100 7.73 -42.19 -6.81
C SER A 100 8.18 -42.07 -5.36
N ASN A 101 8.16 -40.86 -4.84
CA ASN A 101 8.52 -40.59 -3.47
C ASN A 101 7.61 -39.54 -2.87
N TYR A 102 7.39 -39.66 -1.56
CA TYR A 102 6.83 -38.59 -0.76
C TYR A 102 7.88 -38.15 0.26
N SER A 103 7.87 -36.86 0.61
CA SER A 103 8.65 -36.34 1.72
C SER A 103 7.80 -35.36 2.52
N PHE A 104 7.64 -35.65 3.80
CA PHE A 104 7.15 -34.71 4.77
C PHE A 104 8.34 -34.17 5.56
N SER A 105 8.47 -32.85 5.65
CA SER A 105 9.53 -32.21 6.42
C SER A 105 8.98 -31.11 7.30
N LEU A 106 9.45 -31.09 8.55
CA LEU A 106 9.29 -29.98 9.48
C LEU A 106 10.64 -29.31 9.62
N SER A 107 10.70 -28.00 9.46
CA SER A 107 11.92 -27.24 9.68
C SER A 107 11.67 -26.03 10.56
N TYR A 108 12.52 -25.84 11.57
CA TYR A 108 12.47 -24.70 12.47
C TYR A 108 13.85 -24.05 12.50
N ASN A 109 13.92 -22.77 12.15
CA ASN A 109 15.17 -22.01 12.12
C ASN A 109 15.05 -20.82 13.09
N LEU A 110 15.80 -20.89 14.19
CA LEU A 110 15.91 -19.82 15.14
C LEU A 110 17.26 -19.13 14.96
N ASN A 111 17.24 -17.87 14.54
CA ASN A 111 18.42 -17.03 14.45
C ASN A 111 18.11 -15.67 15.09
N GLY A 112 19.12 -14.81 15.21
CA GLY A 112 18.89 -13.50 15.80
C GLY A 112 17.89 -12.64 15.02
N THR A 113 17.80 -12.76 13.69
CA THR A 113 16.85 -11.96 12.92
C THR A 113 15.40 -12.41 13.15
N THR A 114 15.13 -13.71 13.26
CA THR A 114 13.80 -14.23 13.58
C THR A 114 13.37 -13.92 15.01
N LEU A 115 14.31 -13.83 15.95
CA LEU A 115 14.04 -13.45 17.35
C LEU A 115 13.52 -12.01 17.50
N PHE A 116 14.15 -11.06 16.81
CA PHE A 116 13.77 -9.63 16.91
C PHE A 116 12.79 -9.17 15.82
N ALA A 117 12.50 -9.98 14.80
CA ALA A 117 11.57 -9.66 13.74
C ALA A 117 10.18 -9.21 14.23
N PRO A 118 9.51 -9.85 15.22
CA PRO A 118 8.20 -9.40 15.68
C PRO A 118 8.21 -7.98 16.26
N ALA A 119 9.26 -7.63 17.01
CA ALA A 119 9.41 -6.29 17.57
C ALA A 119 9.62 -5.24 16.46
N GLN A 120 10.46 -5.56 15.47
CA GLN A 120 10.68 -4.71 14.30
C GLN A 120 9.39 -4.52 13.48
N ARG A 121 8.70 -5.60 13.11
CA ARG A 121 7.45 -5.51 12.33
C ARG A 121 6.35 -4.75 13.07
N ARG A 122 6.29 -4.84 14.41
CA ARG A 122 5.37 -4.02 15.21
C ARG A 122 5.71 -2.53 15.16
N ALA A 123 6.99 -2.18 15.16
CA ALA A 123 7.41 -0.79 15.00
C ALA A 123 7.10 -0.27 13.59
N GLU A 124 7.34 -1.06 12.55
CA GLU A 124 6.96 -0.74 11.16
C GLU A 124 5.43 -0.56 11.02
N ALA A 125 4.62 -1.43 11.62
CA ALA A 125 3.16 -1.31 11.61
C ALA A 125 2.67 -0.04 12.33
N ARG A 126 3.27 0.31 13.48
CA ARG A 126 2.97 1.59 14.15
C ARG A 126 3.34 2.79 13.29
N ALA A 127 4.45 2.74 12.55
CA ALA A 127 4.84 3.82 11.67
C ALA A 127 3.83 4.00 10.51
N VAL A 128 3.34 2.90 9.93
CA VAL A 128 2.24 2.93 8.94
C VAL A 128 0.96 3.54 9.54
N GLU A 129 0.58 3.14 10.76
CA GLU A 129 -0.59 3.73 11.44
C GLU A 129 -0.43 5.26 11.62
N ARG A 130 0.77 5.75 11.95
CA ARG A 130 1.03 7.19 12.07
C ARG A 130 1.07 7.92 10.73
N ARG A 131 1.54 7.27 9.66
CA ARG A 131 1.45 7.83 8.30
C ARG A 131 0.00 7.96 7.80
N ILE A 132 -0.88 7.03 8.19
CA ILE A 132 -2.32 7.14 7.87
C ILE A 132 -2.96 8.33 8.60
N GLU A 133 -2.60 8.55 9.87
CA GLU A 133 -3.07 9.73 10.63
C GLU A 133 -2.60 11.04 9.98
N ASP A 134 -1.34 11.11 9.58
CA ASP A 134 -0.80 12.27 8.83
C ASP A 134 -1.53 12.47 7.49
N ALA A 135 -1.74 11.40 6.72
CA ALA A 135 -2.49 11.45 5.46
C ALA A 135 -3.94 11.91 5.65
N ASN A 136 -4.57 11.59 6.77
CA ASN A 136 -5.92 12.05 7.11
C ASN A 136 -5.97 13.58 7.30
N ILE A 137 -4.99 14.14 8.03
CA ILE A 137 -4.87 15.59 8.21
C ILE A 137 -4.56 16.28 6.88
N GLN A 138 -3.66 15.73 6.07
CA GLN A 138 -3.38 16.28 4.74
C GLN A 138 -4.61 16.26 3.83
N LEU A 139 -5.38 15.17 3.83
CA LEU A 139 -6.64 15.08 3.08
C LEU A 139 -7.62 16.17 3.52
N ARG A 140 -7.84 16.31 4.83
CA ARG A 140 -8.72 17.35 5.39
C ARG A 140 -8.30 18.74 4.93
N ASN A 141 -7.00 19.06 5.03
CA ASN A 141 -6.49 20.37 4.66
C ASN A 141 -6.67 20.64 3.17
N ASN A 142 -6.34 19.66 2.31
CA ASN A 142 -6.49 19.80 0.86
C ASN A 142 -7.96 20.00 0.44
N VAL A 143 -8.89 19.24 1.04
CA VAL A 143 -10.33 19.38 0.79
C VAL A 143 -10.83 20.73 1.27
N THR A 144 -10.40 21.18 2.45
CA THR A 144 -10.82 22.47 3.01
C THR A 144 -10.32 23.64 2.15
N GLN A 145 -9.06 23.62 1.71
CA GLN A 145 -8.51 24.64 0.82
C GLN A 145 -9.25 24.67 -0.54
N ALA A 146 -9.54 23.51 -1.12
CA ALA A 146 -10.31 23.42 -2.36
C ALA A 146 -11.75 23.91 -2.18
N TYR A 147 -12.39 23.62 -1.04
CA TYR A 147 -13.75 24.07 -0.72
C TYR A 147 -13.81 25.59 -0.59
N LEU A 148 -12.89 26.20 0.16
CA LEU A 148 -12.78 27.66 0.29
C LEU A 148 -12.51 28.35 -1.04
N GLU A 149 -11.69 27.74 -1.90
CA GLU A 149 -11.42 28.29 -3.24
C GLU A 149 -12.66 28.28 -4.16
N VAL A 150 -13.51 27.26 -4.05
CA VAL A 150 -14.78 27.21 -4.79
C VAL A 150 -15.69 28.34 -4.33
N LEU A 151 -15.88 28.51 -3.02
CA LEU A 151 -16.70 29.59 -2.47
C LEU A 151 -16.19 30.98 -2.88
N ARG A 152 -14.87 31.20 -2.80
CA ARG A 152 -14.24 32.45 -3.25
C ARG A 152 -14.55 32.78 -4.71
N LEU A 153 -14.41 31.79 -5.60
CA LEU A 153 -14.65 31.98 -7.02
C LEU A 153 -16.14 32.12 -7.36
N GLN A 154 -17.03 31.45 -6.60
CA GLN A 154 -18.47 31.62 -6.73
C GLN A 154 -18.88 33.05 -6.36
N GLU A 155 -18.43 33.57 -5.23
CA GLU A 155 -18.75 34.92 -4.79
C GLU A 155 -18.19 35.99 -5.75
N GLN A 156 -17.03 35.73 -6.37
CA GLN A 156 -16.49 36.56 -7.45
C GLN A 156 -17.32 36.52 -8.73
N ALA A 157 -17.86 35.35 -9.11
CA ALA A 157 -18.74 35.22 -10.26
C ALA A 157 -20.06 35.98 -10.05
N GLU A 158 -20.65 35.87 -8.87
CA GLU A 158 -21.84 36.65 -8.49
C GLU A 158 -21.56 38.15 -8.49
N GLN A 159 -20.38 38.56 -8.02
CA GLN A 159 -19.95 39.94 -8.09
C GLN A 159 -19.80 40.45 -9.53
N ALA A 160 -19.20 39.64 -10.41
CA ALA A 160 -19.06 39.98 -11.83
C ALA A 160 -20.42 40.08 -12.52
N GLU A 161 -21.40 39.25 -12.13
CA GLU A 161 -22.78 39.36 -12.62
C GLU A 161 -23.46 40.65 -12.17
N ARG A 162 -23.31 41.04 -10.89
CA ARG A 162 -23.83 42.31 -10.37
C ARG A 162 -23.25 43.51 -11.13
N GLU A 163 -21.97 43.47 -11.47
CA GLU A 163 -21.31 44.51 -12.26
C GLU A 163 -21.79 44.53 -13.71
N PHE A 164 -21.94 43.37 -14.36
CA PHE A 164 -22.54 43.30 -15.70
C PHE A 164 -23.94 43.93 -15.73
N ARG A 165 -24.83 43.56 -14.80
CA ARG A 165 -26.17 44.16 -14.68
C ARG A 165 -26.11 45.67 -14.46
N ARG A 166 -25.15 46.15 -13.65
CA ARG A 166 -24.94 47.59 -13.43
C ARG A 166 -24.53 48.30 -14.72
N THR A 167 -23.55 47.77 -15.45
CA THR A 167 -23.09 48.34 -16.73
C THR A 167 -24.18 48.32 -17.82
N GLU A 168 -25.08 47.34 -17.80
CA GLU A 168 -26.24 47.27 -18.68
C GLU A 168 -27.22 48.44 -18.43
N GLU A 169 -27.55 48.71 -17.17
CA GLU A 169 -28.39 49.87 -16.82
C GLU A 169 -27.70 51.20 -17.18
N HIS A 170 -26.37 51.28 -17.07
CA HIS A 170 -25.61 52.46 -17.49
C HIS A 170 -25.65 52.69 -19.00
N LEU A 171 -25.56 51.63 -19.81
CA LEU A 171 -25.74 51.74 -21.25
C LEU A 171 -27.15 52.25 -21.58
N ARG A 172 -28.19 51.69 -20.96
CA ARG A 172 -29.58 52.16 -21.16
C ARG A 172 -29.76 53.63 -20.82
N LEU A 173 -29.13 54.11 -19.74
CA LEU A 173 -29.15 55.53 -19.39
C LEU A 173 -28.41 56.40 -20.41
N ALA A 174 -27.25 55.95 -20.90
CA ALA A 174 -26.48 56.68 -21.92
C ALA A 174 -27.26 56.78 -23.25
N GLU A 175 -27.89 55.70 -23.68
CA GLU A 175 -28.77 55.66 -24.86
C GLU A 175 -29.95 56.63 -24.71
N ALA A 176 -30.66 56.59 -23.58
CA ALA A 176 -31.78 57.48 -23.31
C ALA A 176 -31.36 58.97 -23.31
N ARG A 177 -30.19 59.30 -22.74
CA ARG A 177 -29.64 60.67 -22.76
C ARG A 177 -29.26 61.11 -24.17
N GLN A 178 -28.72 60.22 -24.99
CA GLN A 178 -28.40 60.50 -26.38
C GLN A 178 -29.67 60.78 -27.20
N GLU A 179 -30.74 60.01 -27.01
CA GLU A 179 -32.02 60.18 -27.71
C GLU A 179 -32.66 61.55 -27.45
N VAL A 180 -32.55 62.07 -26.22
CA VAL A 180 -33.04 63.41 -25.85
C VAL A 180 -32.02 64.52 -26.10
N GLY A 181 -30.86 64.21 -26.68
CA GLY A 181 -29.79 65.17 -26.99
C GLY A 181 -28.99 65.69 -25.78
N ALA A 182 -29.15 65.05 -24.61
CA ALA A 182 -28.47 65.40 -23.36
C ALA A 182 -27.19 64.57 -23.08
N GLY A 183 -26.77 63.75 -24.05
CA GLY A 183 -25.57 62.90 -24.01
C GLY A 183 -24.92 62.79 -25.39
N THR A 184 -23.67 62.32 -25.44
CA THR A 184 -22.89 62.22 -26.69
C THR A 184 -22.84 60.79 -27.22
N ARG A 185 -22.65 60.63 -28.54
CA ARG A 185 -22.44 59.30 -29.16
C ARG A 185 -21.18 58.60 -28.63
N LEU A 186 -20.18 59.37 -28.21
CA LEU A 186 -18.94 58.83 -27.62
C LEU A 186 -19.22 58.14 -26.29
N GLU A 187 -20.07 58.72 -25.44
CA GLU A 187 -20.46 58.14 -24.14
C GLU A 187 -21.19 56.80 -24.32
N THR A 188 -22.14 56.72 -25.26
CA THR A 188 -22.84 55.47 -25.56
C THR A 188 -21.89 54.39 -26.06
N MET A 189 -20.93 54.73 -26.93
CA MET A 189 -19.91 53.79 -27.40
C MET A 189 -19.01 53.30 -26.26
N GLN A 190 -18.61 54.18 -25.34
CA GLN A 190 -17.80 53.80 -24.18
C GLN A 190 -18.59 52.92 -23.20
N ALA A 191 -19.88 53.21 -22.97
CA ALA A 191 -20.76 52.38 -22.16
C ALA A 191 -20.98 50.99 -22.78
N ASP A 192 -21.12 50.90 -24.11
CA ASP A 192 -21.28 49.63 -24.83
C ASP A 192 -20.02 48.76 -24.74
N VAL A 193 -18.84 49.35 -24.89
CA VAL A 193 -17.54 48.68 -24.69
C VAL A 193 -17.40 48.18 -23.24
N THR A 194 -17.78 49.00 -22.27
CA THR A 194 -17.70 48.65 -20.84
C THR A 194 -18.64 47.49 -20.51
N ARG A 195 -19.89 47.51 -20.99
CA ARG A 195 -20.83 46.40 -20.85
C ARG A 195 -20.27 45.13 -21.50
N GLY A 196 -19.72 45.22 -22.71
CA GLY A 196 -19.10 44.08 -23.39
C GLY A 196 -17.92 43.49 -22.61
N GLN A 197 -17.09 44.33 -22.00
CA GLN A 197 -15.99 43.85 -21.15
C GLN A 197 -16.49 43.20 -19.86
N ALA A 198 -17.52 43.77 -19.22
CA ALA A 198 -18.15 43.19 -18.03
C ALA A 198 -18.80 41.83 -18.32
N GLU A 199 -19.43 41.68 -19.49
CA GLU A 199 -20.00 40.41 -19.95
C GLU A 199 -18.92 39.33 -20.11
N VAL A 200 -17.80 39.66 -20.76
CA VAL A 200 -16.66 38.75 -20.90
C VAL A 200 -16.11 38.35 -19.53
N ASN A 201 -15.92 39.32 -18.62
CA ASN A 201 -15.43 39.06 -17.26
C ASN A 201 -16.38 38.13 -16.48
N MET A 202 -17.69 38.35 -16.58
CA MET A 202 -18.72 37.49 -15.98
C MET A 202 -18.62 36.05 -16.52
N ILE A 203 -18.57 35.86 -17.84
CA ILE A 203 -18.46 34.53 -18.46
C ILE A 203 -17.20 33.80 -17.98
N VAL A 204 -16.06 34.50 -17.92
CA VAL A 204 -14.79 33.94 -17.43
C VAL A 204 -14.88 33.56 -15.95
N ALA A 205 -15.45 34.43 -15.10
CA ALA A 205 -15.60 34.18 -13.68
C ALA A 205 -16.49 32.97 -13.38
N PHE A 206 -17.64 32.84 -14.06
CA PHE A 206 -18.49 31.65 -13.95
C PHE A 206 -17.76 30.38 -14.40
N ASN A 207 -17.01 30.45 -15.49
CA ASN A 207 -16.22 29.30 -15.94
C ASN A 207 -15.15 28.91 -14.91
N GLN A 208 -14.48 29.88 -14.28
CA GLN A 208 -13.49 29.62 -13.22
C GLN A 208 -14.14 28.93 -12.01
N ALA A 209 -15.30 29.42 -11.54
CA ALA A 209 -16.04 28.82 -10.43
C ALA A 209 -16.47 27.36 -10.75
N ARG A 210 -16.98 27.12 -11.97
CA ARG A 210 -17.36 25.78 -12.45
C ARG A 210 -16.17 24.83 -12.47
N VAL A 211 -15.02 25.27 -13.00
CA VAL A 211 -13.79 24.47 -13.03
C VAL A 211 -13.28 24.16 -11.62
N ALA A 212 -13.30 25.14 -10.71
CA ALA A 212 -12.89 24.92 -9.32
C ALA A 212 -13.78 23.89 -8.63
N LYS A 213 -15.10 23.96 -8.84
CA LYS A 213 -16.07 22.99 -8.29
C LYS A 213 -15.83 21.57 -8.79
N LEU A 214 -15.54 21.42 -10.09
CA LEU A 214 -15.15 20.12 -10.67
C LEU A 214 -13.85 19.58 -10.06
N ARG A 215 -12.86 20.45 -9.81
CA ARG A 215 -11.61 20.06 -9.13
C ARG A 215 -11.85 19.61 -7.70
N LEU A 216 -12.72 20.28 -6.95
CA LEU A 216 -13.13 19.86 -5.61
C LEU A 216 -13.73 18.45 -5.65
N ILE A 217 -14.74 18.22 -6.49
CA ILE A 217 -15.42 16.91 -6.61
C ILE A 217 -14.43 15.81 -7.01
N SER A 218 -13.53 16.09 -7.95
CA SER A 218 -12.45 15.17 -8.32
C SER A 218 -11.52 14.87 -7.14
N ALA A 219 -11.20 15.87 -6.30
CA ALA A 219 -10.43 15.68 -5.08
C ALA A 219 -11.18 14.88 -4.00
N LEU A 220 -12.53 14.89 -3.99
CA LEU A 220 -13.34 14.00 -3.14
C LEU A 220 -13.28 12.54 -3.60
N GLY A 221 -12.80 12.28 -4.82
CA GLY A 221 -12.76 10.93 -5.41
C GLY A 221 -14.11 10.44 -5.94
N VAL A 222 -15.06 11.35 -6.20
CA VAL A 222 -16.38 11.01 -6.74
C VAL A 222 -16.41 11.30 -8.23
N GLU A 223 -16.82 10.30 -9.03
CA GLU A 223 -17.06 10.49 -10.46
C GLU A 223 -18.45 11.09 -10.68
N VAL A 224 -18.50 12.37 -11.05
CA VAL A 224 -19.74 13.11 -11.27
C VAL A 224 -19.66 13.78 -12.64
N SER A 225 -20.76 13.78 -13.39
CA SER A 225 -20.83 14.54 -14.65
C SER A 225 -20.84 16.05 -14.38
N ALA A 226 -20.39 16.86 -15.33
CA ALA A 226 -20.35 18.32 -15.16
C ALA A 226 -21.72 18.94 -14.84
N ALA A 227 -22.81 18.38 -15.37
CA ALA A 227 -24.18 18.84 -15.08
C ALA A 227 -24.60 18.54 -13.64
N GLN A 228 -24.28 17.35 -13.13
CA GLN A 228 -24.57 16.97 -11.74
C GLN A 228 -23.71 17.77 -10.74
N ALA A 229 -22.49 18.12 -11.12
CA ALA A 229 -21.63 18.98 -10.31
C ALA A 229 -22.23 20.38 -10.14
N GLU A 230 -22.93 20.92 -11.14
CA GLU A 230 -23.57 22.24 -11.05
C GLU A 230 -24.73 22.26 -10.05
N GLU A 231 -25.49 21.17 -9.90
CA GLU A 231 -26.63 21.06 -8.96
C GLU A 231 -26.26 21.09 -7.47
N ILE A 232 -24.99 20.86 -7.12
CA ILE A 232 -24.55 20.77 -5.71
C ILE A 232 -24.35 22.16 -5.09
N GLU A 233 -25.16 22.58 -4.14
CA GLU A 233 -24.98 23.86 -3.45
C GLU A 233 -24.01 23.74 -2.26
N LEU A 234 -23.08 24.69 -2.12
CA LEU A 234 -22.16 24.74 -0.98
C LEU A 234 -22.75 25.70 0.07
N VAL A 235 -22.95 25.23 1.31
CA VAL A 235 -23.76 25.93 2.33
C VAL A 235 -22.95 26.33 3.58
N SER A 236 -21.63 26.11 3.59
CA SER A 236 -20.83 26.42 4.79
C SER A 236 -20.56 27.92 4.88
N GLU A 237 -20.95 28.53 6.00
CA GLU A 237 -20.64 29.92 6.34
C GLU A 237 -19.34 30.00 7.16
N PHE A 238 -18.56 31.06 6.93
CA PHE A 238 -17.29 31.27 7.62
C PHE A 238 -17.23 32.67 8.24
N ASP A 239 -17.05 32.72 9.56
CA ASP A 239 -16.98 33.97 10.31
C ASP A 239 -15.55 34.48 10.44
N VAL A 240 -15.36 35.77 10.19
CA VAL A 240 -14.08 36.45 10.49
C VAL A 240 -14.08 36.87 11.96
N PHE A 241 -13.09 36.40 12.71
CA PHE A 241 -12.88 36.73 14.13
C PHE A 241 -11.45 37.24 14.34
N GLN A 242 -11.24 37.99 15.42
CA GLN A 242 -9.87 38.38 15.82
C GLN A 242 -9.15 37.17 16.41
N PRO A 243 -8.03 36.73 15.82
CA PRO A 243 -7.33 35.54 16.28
C PRO A 243 -6.49 35.87 17.54
N ASP A 244 -6.62 35.07 18.60
CA ASP A 244 -5.71 35.12 19.75
C ASP A 244 -4.55 34.13 19.53
N VAL A 245 -3.41 34.63 19.05
CA VAL A 245 -2.28 33.80 18.60
C VAL A 245 -1.10 33.92 19.56
N ASP A 246 -0.97 32.96 20.48
CA ASP A 246 0.29 32.72 21.20
C ASP A 246 1.18 31.76 20.40
N THR A 247 2.07 32.33 19.59
CA THR A 247 3.00 31.57 18.74
C THR A 247 3.87 30.61 19.55
N GLN A 248 4.29 30.98 20.77
CA GLN A 248 5.14 30.11 21.58
C GLN A 248 4.36 28.90 22.10
N ALA A 249 3.11 29.08 22.53
CA ALA A 249 2.23 27.99 22.90
C ALA A 249 1.93 27.07 21.71
N LEU A 250 1.63 27.64 20.53
CA LEU A 250 1.37 26.87 19.31
C LEU A 250 2.57 26.04 18.87
N LEU A 251 3.79 26.58 18.97
CA LEU A 251 5.03 25.84 18.69
C LEU A 251 5.21 24.64 19.62
N GLN A 252 4.96 24.80 20.92
CA GLN A 252 5.06 23.70 21.88
C GLN A 252 4.05 22.58 21.58
N VAL A 253 2.84 22.96 21.19
CA VAL A 253 1.81 22.02 20.75
C VAL A 253 2.25 21.31 19.48
N ALA A 254 2.64 22.05 18.44
CA ALA A 254 3.06 21.50 17.15
C ALA A 254 4.21 20.49 17.29
N LEU A 255 5.26 20.81 18.04
CA LEU A 255 6.40 19.91 18.25
C LEU A 255 6.07 18.63 19.04
N ARG A 256 4.93 18.61 19.74
CA ARG A 256 4.45 17.44 20.51
C ARG A 256 3.40 16.64 19.75
N SER A 257 2.44 17.29 19.10
CA SER A 257 1.24 16.65 18.55
C SER A 257 1.16 16.63 17.03
N ASN A 258 2.04 17.32 16.29
CA ASN A 258 1.97 17.35 14.83
C ASN A 258 2.09 15.92 14.25
N PRO A 259 1.09 15.44 13.47
CA PRO A 259 1.06 14.08 12.96
C PRO A 259 2.22 13.71 12.02
N SER A 260 2.67 14.63 11.15
CA SER A 260 3.81 14.41 10.27
C SER A 260 5.10 14.15 11.07
N LEU A 261 5.30 14.88 12.16
CA LEU A 261 6.44 14.72 13.06
C LEU A 261 6.35 13.41 13.87
N ILE A 262 5.15 13.04 14.31
CA ILE A 262 4.92 11.76 15.00
C ILE A 262 5.17 10.58 14.04
N ALA A 263 4.74 10.68 12.77
CA ALA A 263 4.99 9.68 11.75
C ALA A 263 6.50 9.53 11.47
N ALA A 264 7.22 10.63 11.27
CA ALA A 264 8.67 10.61 11.06
C ALA A 264 9.43 10.01 12.27
N ARG A 265 9.02 10.34 13.50
CA ARG A 265 9.57 9.74 14.72
C ARG A 265 9.29 8.23 14.79
N ALA A 266 8.11 7.79 14.39
CA ALA A 266 7.75 6.37 14.33
C ALA A 266 8.58 5.61 13.28
N ASP A 267 8.85 6.21 12.10
CA ASP A 267 9.73 5.63 11.08
C ASP A 267 11.18 5.51 11.60
N ARG A 268 11.70 6.53 12.30
CA ARG A 268 13.00 6.46 12.99
C ARG A 268 13.05 5.33 14.02
N ASP A 269 11.98 5.17 14.82
CA ASP A 269 11.91 4.12 15.85
C ASP A 269 11.80 2.71 15.24
N ALA A 270 11.15 2.59 14.08
CA ALA A 270 11.16 1.37 13.27
C ALA A 270 12.57 1.03 12.75
N ALA A 271 13.30 2.02 12.23
CA ALA A 271 14.69 1.84 11.82
C ALA A 271 15.62 1.48 12.98
N ASN A 272 15.41 2.06 14.17
CA ASN A 272 16.13 1.68 15.38
C ASN A 272 15.89 0.20 15.76
N SER A 273 14.67 -0.30 15.57
CA SER A 273 14.40 -1.74 15.72
C SER A 273 15.13 -2.56 14.66
N GLY A 274 15.25 -2.05 13.43
CA GLY A 274 16.09 -2.63 12.38
C GLY A 274 17.58 -2.73 12.75
N VAL A 275 18.14 -1.74 13.46
CA VAL A 275 19.52 -1.81 14.00
C VAL A 275 19.67 -2.98 14.97
N LYS A 276 18.69 -3.20 15.85
CA LYS A 276 18.69 -4.32 16.80
C LYS A 276 18.67 -5.66 16.06
N THR A 277 17.82 -5.80 15.04
CA THR A 277 17.77 -7.00 14.18
C THR A 277 19.09 -7.22 13.44
N ALA A 278 19.71 -6.17 12.89
CA ALA A 278 21.00 -6.27 12.20
C ALA A 278 22.12 -6.71 13.16
N LYS A 279 22.15 -6.18 14.39
CA LYS A 279 23.08 -6.63 15.44
C LYS A 279 22.82 -8.07 15.89
N ALA A 280 21.60 -8.57 15.74
CA ALA A 280 21.28 -9.95 16.05
C ALA A 280 21.89 -10.95 15.06
N SER A 281 22.41 -10.52 13.90
CA SER A 281 23.16 -11.36 12.97
C SER A 281 24.46 -11.95 13.56
N TYR A 282 24.91 -11.46 14.72
CA TYR A 282 26.03 -12.02 15.47
C TYR A 282 25.65 -13.26 16.32
N LEU A 283 24.35 -13.53 16.51
CA LEU A 283 23.88 -14.68 17.27
C LEU A 283 24.00 -15.99 16.46
N PRO A 284 24.19 -17.16 17.12
CA PRO A 284 24.10 -18.45 16.46
C PRO A 284 22.75 -18.66 15.78
N THR A 285 22.75 -19.51 14.76
CA THR A 285 21.53 -20.07 14.16
C THR A 285 21.36 -21.51 14.64
N LEU A 286 20.21 -21.81 15.24
CA LEU A 286 19.76 -23.16 15.56
C LEU A 286 18.73 -23.61 14.51
N SER A 287 19.04 -24.68 13.80
CA SER A 287 18.16 -25.29 12.81
C SER A 287 17.75 -26.68 13.27
N LEU A 288 16.46 -26.89 13.51
CA LEU A 288 15.87 -28.20 13.79
C LEU A 288 15.16 -28.69 12.53
N ARG A 289 15.41 -29.93 12.13
CA ARG A 289 14.73 -30.56 10.99
C ARG A 289 14.25 -31.95 11.38
N ALA A 290 12.98 -32.22 11.08
CA ALA A 290 12.44 -33.55 11.06
C ALA A 290 12.06 -33.90 9.63
N SER A 291 12.44 -35.07 9.13
CA SER A 291 11.94 -35.54 7.83
C SER A 291 11.47 -36.97 7.89
N TRP A 292 10.39 -37.22 7.18
CA TRP A 292 9.83 -38.54 6.96
C TRP A 292 9.63 -38.72 5.47
N VAL A 293 10.34 -39.68 4.90
CA VAL A 293 10.41 -39.91 3.47
C VAL A 293 10.00 -41.34 3.20
N GLY A 294 9.29 -41.56 2.12
CA GLY A 294 9.08 -42.90 1.57
C GLY A 294 9.26 -42.86 0.06
N PHE A 295 9.74 -43.95 -0.50
CA PHE A 295 9.85 -44.11 -1.94
C PHE A 295 9.36 -45.49 -2.36
N THR A 296 8.90 -45.57 -3.60
CA THR A 296 8.64 -46.81 -4.31
C THR A 296 9.28 -46.69 -5.69
N ARG A 297 9.69 -47.83 -6.24
CA ARG A 297 10.31 -47.89 -7.55
C ARG A 297 9.80 -49.11 -8.30
N GLU A 298 9.63 -48.96 -9.60
CA GLU A 298 9.32 -50.01 -10.55
C GLU A 298 10.35 -49.95 -11.67
N GLU A 299 10.98 -51.08 -11.97
CA GLU A 299 11.81 -51.23 -13.15
C GLU A 299 10.92 -51.45 -14.37
N THR A 300 11.12 -50.65 -15.42
CA THR A 300 10.24 -50.72 -16.60
C THR A 300 10.42 -52.02 -17.38
N ASP A 301 11.59 -52.66 -17.26
CA ASP A 301 11.86 -54.01 -17.78
C ASP A 301 11.81 -55.04 -16.65
N ALA A 302 10.61 -55.55 -16.39
CA ALA A 302 10.39 -56.57 -15.36
C ALA A 302 11.08 -57.91 -15.69
N ASP A 303 11.32 -58.21 -16.97
CA ASP A 303 11.94 -59.47 -17.40
C ASP A 303 13.46 -59.44 -17.21
N ALA A 304 14.09 -58.29 -17.45
CA ALA A 304 15.49 -58.07 -17.09
C ALA A 304 15.71 -58.17 -15.57
N LEU A 305 14.78 -57.64 -14.77
CA LEU A 305 14.80 -57.77 -13.31
C LEU A 305 14.68 -59.23 -12.86
N VAL A 306 13.71 -59.98 -13.41
CA VAL A 306 13.52 -61.42 -13.14
C VAL A 306 14.74 -62.23 -13.54
N THR A 307 15.31 -61.97 -14.72
CA THR A 307 16.49 -62.68 -15.24
C THR A 307 17.69 -62.48 -14.32
N ARG A 308 17.94 -61.25 -13.87
CA ARG A 308 19.01 -60.96 -12.89
C ARG A 308 18.77 -61.68 -11.56
N ALA A 309 17.53 -61.71 -11.06
CA ALA A 309 17.20 -62.41 -9.82
C ALA A 309 17.41 -63.93 -9.93
N VAL A 310 16.92 -64.56 -11.01
CA VAL A 310 17.06 -66.01 -11.24
C VAL A 310 18.52 -66.41 -11.43
N ASN A 311 19.27 -65.72 -12.29
CA ASN A 311 20.69 -66.00 -12.52
C ASN A 311 21.51 -65.87 -11.21
N SER A 312 21.18 -64.88 -10.37
CA SER A 312 21.85 -64.72 -9.08
C SER A 312 21.57 -65.89 -8.12
N ALA A 313 20.33 -66.37 -8.05
CA ALA A 313 19.94 -67.50 -7.21
C ALA A 313 20.59 -68.82 -7.71
N GLU A 314 20.59 -69.04 -9.02
CA GLU A 314 21.23 -70.20 -9.64
C GLU A 314 22.75 -70.21 -9.37
N SER A 315 23.41 -69.04 -9.47
CA SER A 315 24.84 -68.94 -9.18
C SER A 315 25.19 -69.23 -7.71
N GLN A 316 24.34 -68.81 -6.77
CA GLN A 316 24.52 -69.10 -5.33
C GLN A 316 24.30 -70.58 -5.04
N ALA A 317 23.28 -71.18 -5.64
CA ALA A 317 23.03 -72.61 -5.55
C ALA A 317 24.21 -73.42 -6.10
N ALA A 318 24.74 -73.06 -7.28
CA ALA A 318 25.92 -73.69 -7.86
C ALA A 318 27.15 -73.60 -6.94
N GLN A 319 27.38 -72.45 -6.28
CA GLN A 319 28.45 -72.32 -5.29
C GLN A 319 28.23 -73.22 -4.07
N SER A 320 27.00 -73.33 -3.57
CA SER A 320 26.70 -74.20 -2.43
C SER A 320 26.88 -75.69 -2.77
N VAL A 321 26.51 -76.10 -3.98
CA VAL A 321 26.79 -77.46 -4.50
C VAL A 321 28.29 -77.69 -4.61
N GLN A 322 29.05 -76.72 -5.14
CA GLN A 322 30.51 -76.81 -5.25
C GLN A 322 31.17 -76.92 -3.86
N LEU A 323 30.75 -76.10 -2.89
CA LEU A 323 31.26 -76.17 -1.51
C LEU A 323 30.98 -77.54 -0.88
N CYS A 324 29.76 -78.06 -1.05
CA CYS A 324 29.40 -79.40 -0.58
C CYS A 324 30.28 -80.49 -1.22
N ASN A 325 30.50 -80.43 -2.54
CA ASN A 325 31.36 -81.38 -3.23
C ASN A 325 32.82 -81.30 -2.74
N THR A 326 33.37 -80.09 -2.61
CA THR A 326 34.74 -79.92 -2.08
C THR A 326 34.88 -80.42 -0.66
N PHE A 327 33.83 -80.30 0.16
CA PHE A 327 33.82 -80.82 1.52
C PHE A 327 33.85 -82.36 1.52
N ASN A 328 33.05 -83.00 0.67
CA ASN A 328 33.04 -84.45 0.51
C ASN A 328 34.40 -84.99 0.01
N GLU A 329 35.02 -84.33 -0.96
CA GLU A 329 36.35 -84.69 -1.47
C GLU A 329 37.44 -84.65 -0.37
N LEU A 330 37.38 -83.66 0.54
CA LEU A 330 38.32 -83.56 1.66
C LEU A 330 38.14 -84.70 2.68
N TYR A 331 36.90 -85.16 2.89
CA TYR A 331 36.62 -86.31 3.76
C TYR A 331 37.13 -87.63 3.13
N ASP A 332 36.93 -87.80 1.82
CA ASP A 332 37.44 -88.96 1.09
C ASP A 332 38.96 -89.06 1.17
N LEU A 333 39.69 -87.93 1.07
CA LEU A 333 41.15 -87.89 1.19
C LEU A 333 41.67 -88.16 2.61
N SER A 334 40.87 -87.89 3.64
CA SER A 334 41.23 -88.13 5.05
C SER A 334 40.76 -89.48 5.59
N GLY A 335 40.09 -90.29 4.76
CA GLY A 335 39.58 -91.62 5.11
C GLY A 335 38.36 -91.59 6.05
N GLY A 336 37.70 -90.44 6.18
CA GLY A 336 36.49 -90.26 6.97
C GLY A 336 35.23 -90.26 6.11
N THR A 337 34.07 -90.59 6.71
CA THR A 337 32.77 -90.40 6.04
C THR A 337 32.24 -88.99 6.33
N PRO A 338 31.80 -88.23 5.32
CA PRO A 338 31.19 -86.93 5.56
C PRO A 338 29.91 -87.08 6.42
N PRO A 339 29.56 -86.08 7.25
CA PRO A 339 28.31 -86.06 7.99
C PRO A 339 27.09 -86.22 7.05
N PRO A 340 25.96 -86.77 7.53
CA PRO A 340 24.77 -87.03 6.70
C PRO A 340 24.27 -85.78 5.96
N GLU A 341 24.43 -84.61 6.57
CA GLU A 341 24.01 -83.31 6.04
C GLU A 341 24.75 -82.91 4.76
N PHE A 342 25.98 -83.39 4.54
CA PHE A 342 26.79 -83.08 3.37
C PHE A 342 26.88 -84.27 2.39
N SER A 343 26.31 -85.43 2.74
CA SER A 343 26.37 -86.63 1.91
C SER A 343 25.59 -86.54 0.59
N ASN A 344 24.59 -85.65 0.50
CA ASN A 344 23.80 -85.42 -0.71
C ASN A 344 23.87 -83.96 -1.19
N CYS A 345 24.84 -83.63 -2.04
CA CYS A 345 25.00 -82.26 -2.55
C CYS A 345 23.90 -81.82 -3.54
N SER A 346 23.11 -82.75 -4.09
CA SER A 346 22.01 -82.40 -5.01
C SER A 346 20.86 -81.65 -4.33
N GLN A 347 20.76 -81.74 -2.99
CA GLN A 347 19.76 -81.00 -2.20
C GLN A 347 19.91 -79.48 -2.28
N TYR A 348 21.09 -78.99 -2.70
CA TYR A 348 21.38 -77.57 -2.86
C TYR A 348 21.19 -77.05 -4.30
N THR A 349 20.71 -77.90 -5.21
CA THR A 349 20.46 -77.49 -6.59
C THR A 349 19.22 -76.61 -6.70
N PHE A 350 19.32 -75.53 -7.46
CA PHE A 350 18.20 -74.64 -7.72
C PHE A 350 17.28 -75.25 -8.78
N THR A 351 16.02 -75.48 -8.41
CA THR A 351 15.04 -76.14 -9.28
C THR A 351 14.28 -75.15 -10.17
N SER A 352 13.73 -75.63 -11.29
CA SER A 352 12.88 -74.81 -12.16
C SER A 352 11.62 -74.31 -11.47
N ALA A 353 11.03 -75.12 -10.56
CA ALA A 353 9.88 -74.71 -9.76
C ALA A 353 10.22 -73.55 -8.80
N GLU A 354 11.43 -73.53 -8.23
CA GLU A 354 11.92 -72.42 -7.43
C GLU A 354 12.18 -71.18 -8.28
N ALA A 355 12.73 -71.34 -9.49
CA ALA A 355 12.90 -70.27 -10.47
C ALA A 355 11.55 -69.60 -10.83
N ASP A 356 10.51 -70.39 -11.12
CA ASP A 356 9.17 -69.89 -11.44
C ASP A 356 8.51 -69.19 -10.24
N SER A 357 8.74 -69.71 -9.03
CA SER A 357 8.26 -69.08 -7.80
C SER A 357 8.95 -67.74 -7.54
N LEU A 358 10.26 -67.66 -7.79
CA LEU A 358 11.06 -66.45 -7.64
C LEU A 358 10.67 -65.41 -8.67
N ALA A 359 10.53 -65.80 -9.95
CA ALA A 359 10.08 -64.93 -11.03
C ALA A 359 8.73 -64.28 -10.73
N ARG A 360 7.75 -65.07 -10.25
CA ARG A 360 6.43 -64.53 -9.85
C ARG A 360 6.53 -63.54 -8.69
N ARG A 361 7.31 -63.83 -7.64
CA ARG A 361 7.51 -62.91 -6.52
C ARG A 361 8.19 -61.61 -6.94
N THR A 362 9.17 -61.69 -7.83
CA THR A 362 9.90 -60.52 -8.34
C THR A 362 8.98 -59.57 -9.11
N ARG A 363 8.14 -60.08 -10.03
CA ARG A 363 7.16 -59.25 -10.75
C ARG A 363 6.15 -58.60 -9.82
N LEU A 364 5.56 -59.36 -8.89
CA LEU A 364 4.61 -58.83 -7.89
C LEU A 364 5.22 -57.75 -6.97
N THR A 365 6.52 -57.79 -6.74
CA THR A 365 7.23 -56.77 -5.96
C THR A 365 7.53 -55.53 -6.79
N ASN A 366 7.73 -55.69 -8.10
CA ASN A 366 7.96 -54.60 -9.05
C ASN A 366 6.67 -53.80 -9.36
N ASP A 367 5.53 -54.48 -9.47
CA ASP A 367 4.23 -53.90 -9.87
C ASP A 367 3.53 -53.07 -8.77
N GLN A 368 4.26 -52.57 -7.77
CA GLN A 368 3.66 -51.85 -6.61
C GLN A 368 3.68 -50.31 -6.74
N PHE A 369 4.12 -49.80 -7.88
CA PHE A 369 4.08 -48.37 -8.21
C PHE A 369 2.64 -47.88 -8.45
N PRO A 370 2.32 -46.58 -8.21
CA PRO A 370 3.15 -45.52 -7.64
C PRO A 370 3.01 -45.32 -6.13
N PHE A 371 2.15 -46.07 -5.43
CA PHE A 371 1.72 -45.73 -4.06
C PHE A 371 2.15 -46.70 -2.95
N ALA A 372 2.76 -47.85 -3.26
CA ALA A 372 3.28 -48.75 -2.24
C ALA A 372 4.65 -48.28 -1.73
N PHE A 373 4.64 -47.20 -0.95
CA PHE A 373 5.86 -46.59 -0.44
C PHE A 373 6.53 -47.45 0.63
N SER A 374 7.83 -47.67 0.49
CA SER A 374 8.70 -48.12 1.56
C SER A 374 9.06 -46.92 2.43
N ASN A 375 8.51 -46.86 3.64
CA ASN A 375 8.73 -45.75 4.57
C ASN A 375 10.13 -45.86 5.19
N GLN A 376 10.91 -44.78 5.08
CA GLN A 376 12.16 -44.66 5.81
C GLN A 376 11.91 -44.26 7.27
N PRO A 377 12.83 -44.59 8.20
CA PRO A 377 12.75 -44.13 9.58
C PRO A 377 12.66 -42.60 9.66
N LEU A 378 11.92 -42.10 10.66
CA LEU A 378 11.88 -40.68 10.95
C LEU A 378 13.31 -40.17 11.22
N SER A 379 13.74 -39.16 10.46
CA SER A 379 15.02 -38.49 10.68
C SER A 379 14.81 -37.23 11.51
N LEU A 380 15.62 -37.06 12.55
CA LEU A 380 15.65 -35.85 13.39
C LEU A 380 17.08 -35.32 13.39
N SER A 381 17.25 -34.04 13.08
CA SER A 381 18.57 -33.40 13.05
C SER A 381 18.49 -31.99 13.66
N ALA A 382 19.55 -31.64 14.38
CA ALA A 382 19.74 -30.31 14.96
C ALA A 382 21.11 -29.80 14.54
N PHE A 383 21.15 -28.59 13.98
CA PHE A 383 22.38 -27.93 13.53
C PHE A 383 22.53 -26.62 14.28
N LEU A 384 23.70 -26.41 14.88
CA LEU A 384 24.09 -25.13 15.45
C LEU A 384 25.17 -24.52 14.57
N SER A 385 24.91 -23.35 14.01
CA SER A 385 25.84 -22.61 13.16
C SER A 385 26.23 -21.29 13.80
N ILE A 386 27.52 -21.10 14.05
CA ILE A 386 28.11 -19.85 14.55
C ILE A 386 29.03 -19.30 13.47
N PRO A 387 28.60 -18.30 12.68
CA PRO A 387 29.47 -17.69 11.70
C PRO A 387 30.57 -16.88 12.39
N ILE A 388 31.82 -17.32 12.24
CA ILE A 388 32.99 -16.65 12.83
C ILE A 388 33.40 -15.46 11.96
N PHE A 389 33.67 -15.71 10.67
CA PHE A 389 34.05 -14.67 9.70
C PHE A 389 33.21 -14.79 8.42
N THR A 390 32.60 -13.68 8.00
CA THR A 390 31.68 -13.61 6.85
C THR A 390 32.11 -12.56 5.83
N GLY A 391 33.41 -12.24 5.75
CA GLY A 391 33.92 -11.20 4.84
C GLY A 391 33.36 -9.81 5.13
N PHE A 392 33.20 -9.46 6.42
CA PHE A 392 32.65 -8.18 6.89
C PHE A 392 31.19 -7.85 6.51
N ASN A 393 30.44 -8.77 5.87
CA ASN A 393 29.04 -8.52 5.51
C ASN A 393 28.14 -8.12 6.69
N ARG A 394 28.35 -8.71 7.89
CA ARG A 394 27.58 -8.35 9.10
C ARG A 394 27.85 -6.93 9.56
N GLN A 395 29.11 -6.49 9.51
CA GLN A 395 29.51 -5.13 9.86
C GLN A 395 28.87 -4.14 8.90
N VAL A 396 28.90 -4.41 7.60
CA VAL A 396 28.25 -3.57 6.58
C VAL A 396 26.74 -3.49 6.82
N GLN A 397 26.06 -4.60 7.10
CA GLN A 397 24.62 -4.60 7.38
C GLN A 397 24.26 -3.81 8.64
N VAL A 398 25.06 -3.92 9.70
CA VAL A 398 24.85 -3.13 10.93
C VAL A 398 25.09 -1.65 10.68
N GLU A 399 26.16 -1.31 9.95
CA GLU A 399 26.46 0.08 9.63
C GLU A 399 25.36 0.70 8.74
N GLN A 400 24.90 -0.01 7.71
CA GLN A 400 23.77 0.42 6.88
C GLN A 400 22.50 0.68 7.71
N ALA A 401 22.19 -0.19 8.67
CA ALA A 401 21.04 0.00 9.55
C ALA A 401 21.22 1.21 10.48
N ILE A 402 22.44 1.43 11.00
CA ILE A 402 22.77 2.59 11.85
C ILE A 402 22.66 3.88 11.05
N THR A 403 23.25 3.93 9.86
CA THR A 403 23.18 5.06 8.94
C THR A 403 21.73 5.38 8.61
N ARG A 404 20.93 4.38 8.22
CA ARG A 404 19.50 4.58 7.95
C ARG A 404 18.74 5.17 9.15
N ARG A 405 19.03 4.72 10.37
CA ARG A 405 18.44 5.31 11.58
C ARG A 405 18.89 6.75 11.78
N ASN A 406 20.18 7.04 11.60
CA ASN A 406 20.74 8.38 11.74
C ASN A 406 20.17 9.34 10.69
N ASP A 407 20.00 8.89 9.44
CA ASP A 407 19.39 9.67 8.37
C ASP A 407 17.96 10.06 8.73
N LEU A 408 17.16 9.11 9.25
CA LEU A 408 15.81 9.38 9.75
C LEU A 408 15.82 10.31 10.97
N GLU A 409 16.84 10.23 11.83
CA GLU A 409 17.00 11.15 12.96
C GLU A 409 17.28 12.59 12.48
N TYR A 410 18.11 12.77 11.46
CA TYR A 410 18.31 14.07 10.82
C TYR A 410 17.07 14.55 10.05
N GLN A 411 16.31 13.65 9.42
CA GLN A 411 15.03 14.00 8.79
C GLN A 411 14.01 14.50 9.82
N VAL A 412 13.89 13.83 10.98
CA VAL A 412 13.06 14.30 12.10
C VAL A 412 13.52 15.70 12.54
N ARG A 413 14.83 15.91 12.70
CA ARG A 413 15.35 17.23 13.08
C ARG A 413 15.06 18.30 12.03
N GLY A 414 15.21 17.98 10.74
CA GLY A 414 14.85 18.88 9.64
C GLY A 414 13.37 19.25 9.68
N LEU A 415 12.50 18.28 9.92
CA LEU A 415 11.06 18.48 10.03
C LEU A 415 10.67 19.31 11.26
N GLU A 416 11.35 19.15 12.40
CA GLU A 416 11.15 20.02 13.58
C GLU A 416 11.45 21.49 13.26
N LEU A 417 12.55 21.75 12.55
CA LEU A 417 12.93 23.10 12.12
C LEU A 417 11.94 23.67 11.11
N GLN A 418 11.50 22.83 10.16
CA GLN A 418 10.50 23.21 9.17
C GLN A 418 9.15 23.55 9.83
N ILE A 419 8.61 22.69 10.69
CA ILE A 419 7.37 22.96 11.44
C ILE A 419 7.50 24.25 12.27
N THR A 420 8.67 24.51 12.85
CA THR A 420 8.90 25.76 13.59
C THR A 420 8.78 26.99 12.68
N ALA A 421 9.35 26.92 11.48
CA ALA A 421 9.22 27.98 10.48
C ALA A 421 7.76 28.10 10.00
N ASP A 422 7.13 27.00 9.60
CA ASP A 422 5.78 26.96 9.04
C ASP A 422 4.73 27.48 10.04
N VAL A 423 4.81 27.10 11.32
CA VAL A 423 3.90 27.60 12.36
C VAL A 423 4.11 29.09 12.61
N THR A 424 5.36 29.56 12.63
CA THR A 424 5.67 30.98 12.84
C THR A 424 5.17 31.82 11.66
N GLU A 425 5.42 31.36 10.44
CA GLU A 425 4.94 32.00 9.21
C GLU A 425 3.41 32.03 9.15
N ALA A 426 2.76 30.89 9.36
CA ALA A 426 1.30 30.80 9.31
C ALA A 426 0.63 31.66 10.38
N ALA A 427 1.22 31.78 11.57
CA ALA A 427 0.74 32.67 12.63
C ALA A 427 0.79 34.16 12.19
N HIS A 428 1.91 34.59 11.61
CA HIS A 428 2.04 35.96 11.10
C HIS A 428 1.14 36.23 9.88
N ASN A 429 0.98 35.26 9.00
CA ASN A 429 0.11 35.37 7.84
C ASN A 429 -1.36 35.48 8.24
N LEU A 430 -1.80 34.74 9.27
CA LEU A 430 -3.16 34.84 9.81
C LEU A 430 -3.45 36.23 10.39
N GLU A 431 -2.53 36.77 11.21
CA GLU A 431 -2.67 38.12 11.75
C GLU A 431 -2.71 39.17 10.61
N THR A 432 -1.82 39.04 9.63
CA THR A 432 -1.77 39.93 8.46
C THR A 432 -3.06 39.85 7.64
N ALA A 433 -3.59 38.64 7.42
CA ALA A 433 -4.84 38.43 6.71
C ALA A 433 -6.03 39.05 7.45
N TYR A 434 -6.08 38.92 8.78
CA TYR A 434 -7.10 39.57 9.61
C TYR A 434 -7.07 41.10 9.44
N GLN A 435 -5.89 41.73 9.59
CA GLN A 435 -5.75 43.18 9.40
C GLN A 435 -6.13 43.62 7.98
N THR A 436 -5.80 42.80 6.98
CA THR A 436 -6.16 43.05 5.57
C THR A 436 -7.68 43.03 5.38
N VAL A 437 -8.40 42.09 6.01
CA VAL A 437 -9.87 42.05 5.95
C VAL A 437 -10.48 43.33 6.52
N ILE A 438 -9.98 43.81 7.66
CA ILE A 438 -10.48 45.05 8.28
C ILE A 438 -10.27 46.26 7.34
N LEU A 439 -9.06 46.41 6.78
CA LEU A 439 -8.75 47.50 5.85
C LEU A 439 -9.57 47.42 4.55
N GLN A 440 -9.75 46.22 3.99
CA GLN A 440 -10.53 46.08 2.76
C GLN A 440 -12.02 46.35 3.00
N ARG A 441 -12.58 45.96 4.15
CA ARG A 441 -13.95 46.35 4.52
C ARG A 441 -14.15 47.87 4.52
N GLU A 442 -13.18 48.62 5.06
CA GLU A 442 -13.22 50.08 5.04
C GLU A 442 -13.06 50.64 3.62
N ASN A 443 -12.13 50.12 2.82
CA ASN A 443 -11.90 50.56 1.44
C ASN A 443 -13.14 50.36 0.58
N THR A 444 -13.79 49.20 0.66
CA THR A 444 -15.02 48.90 -0.10
C THR A 444 -16.16 49.81 0.32
N ALA A 445 -16.31 50.10 1.63
CA ALA A 445 -17.31 51.04 2.10
C ALA A 445 -17.10 52.45 1.53
N ARG A 446 -15.84 52.92 1.48
CA ARG A 446 -15.49 54.23 0.90
C ARG A 446 -15.67 54.26 -0.62
N ALA A 447 -15.24 53.23 -1.33
CA ALA A 447 -15.38 53.13 -2.79
C ALA A 447 -16.86 53.08 -3.22
N ARG A 448 -17.72 52.39 -2.45
CA ARG A 448 -19.17 52.39 -2.69
C ARG A 448 -19.80 53.77 -2.49
N GLU A 449 -19.34 54.52 -1.49
CA GLU A 449 -19.82 55.89 -1.25
C GLU A 449 -19.35 56.85 -2.36
N GLU A 450 -18.11 56.73 -2.82
CA GLU A 450 -17.59 57.49 -3.96
C GLU A 450 -18.41 57.20 -5.23
N LEU A 451 -18.68 55.92 -5.52
CA LEU A 451 -19.54 55.53 -6.63
C LEU A 451 -20.94 56.16 -6.52
N ARG A 452 -21.54 56.15 -5.33
CA ARG A 452 -22.86 56.76 -5.10
C ARG A 452 -22.84 58.26 -5.42
N LEU A 453 -21.84 58.98 -4.94
CA LEU A 453 -21.67 60.41 -5.20
C LEU A 453 -21.42 60.71 -6.68
N ALA A 454 -20.58 59.90 -7.36
CA ALA A 454 -20.32 60.03 -8.78
C ALA A 454 -21.58 59.77 -9.63
N GLN A 455 -22.39 58.78 -9.25
CA GLN A 455 -23.69 58.50 -9.87
C GLN A 455 -24.65 59.70 -9.75
N GLU A 456 -24.78 60.28 -8.56
CA GLU A 456 -25.62 61.46 -8.32
C GLU A 456 -25.16 62.66 -9.14
N ARG A 457 -23.86 62.96 -9.14
CA ARG A 457 -23.29 64.06 -9.95
C ARG A 457 -23.51 63.85 -11.45
N TYR A 458 -23.37 62.62 -11.95
CA TYR A 458 -23.61 62.29 -13.35
C TYR A 458 -25.08 62.47 -13.74
N GLN A 459 -26.02 62.03 -12.90
CA GLN A 459 -27.46 62.20 -13.12
C GLN A 459 -27.87 63.68 -13.13
N LEU A 460 -27.23 64.51 -12.30
CA LEU A 460 -27.45 65.95 -12.24
C LEU A 460 -26.69 66.74 -13.32
N GLY A 461 -25.91 66.07 -14.17
CA GLY A 461 -25.08 66.72 -15.21
C GLY A 461 -23.89 67.51 -14.67
N ALA A 462 -23.55 67.34 -13.38
CA ALA A 462 -22.44 68.01 -12.69
C ALA A 462 -21.15 67.16 -12.63
N GLY A 463 -21.17 65.95 -13.20
CA GLY A 463 -20.05 65.01 -13.31
C GLY A 463 -19.92 64.47 -14.74
N THR A 464 -18.76 63.91 -15.06
CA THR A 464 -18.49 63.34 -16.40
C THR A 464 -18.74 61.82 -16.43
N PHE A 465 -18.99 61.26 -17.62
CA PHE A 465 -19.10 59.81 -17.78
C PHE A 465 -17.81 59.09 -17.35
N LEU A 466 -16.64 59.68 -17.62
CA LEU A 466 -15.35 59.12 -17.22
C LEU A 466 -15.20 59.03 -15.70
N GLU A 467 -15.60 60.07 -14.96
CA GLU A 467 -15.58 60.07 -13.49
C GLU A 467 -16.46 58.96 -12.89
N LEU A 468 -17.63 58.73 -13.50
CA LEU A 468 -18.52 57.64 -13.10
C LEU A 468 -17.89 56.27 -13.39
N LEU A 469 -17.32 56.08 -14.58
CA LEU A 469 -16.67 54.83 -14.99
C LEU A 469 -15.46 54.49 -14.11
N ASP A 470 -14.65 55.50 -13.76
CA ASP A 470 -13.50 55.36 -12.86
C ASP A 470 -13.97 54.92 -11.46
N SER A 471 -15.01 55.58 -10.93
CA SER A 471 -15.58 55.24 -9.61
C SER A 471 -16.22 53.85 -9.58
N GLN A 472 -16.86 53.42 -10.68
CA GLN A 472 -17.41 52.07 -10.83
C GLN A 472 -16.31 51.01 -10.81
N THR A 473 -15.27 51.23 -11.61
CA THR A 473 -14.13 50.31 -11.71
C THR A 473 -13.45 50.19 -10.34
N LEU A 474 -13.27 51.29 -9.63
CA LEU A 474 -12.71 51.31 -8.28
C LEU A 474 -13.57 50.54 -7.28
N ALA A 475 -14.90 50.76 -7.28
CA ALA A 475 -15.82 50.04 -6.41
C ALA A 475 -15.86 48.53 -6.72
N ALA A 476 -15.89 48.15 -8.00
CA ALA A 476 -15.86 46.75 -8.42
C ALA A 476 -14.57 46.06 -7.99
N GLN A 477 -13.41 46.71 -8.16
CA GLN A 477 -12.13 46.19 -7.71
C GLN A 477 -12.08 46.05 -6.19
N ALA A 478 -12.52 47.07 -5.44
CA ALA A 478 -12.55 47.01 -3.98
C ALA A 478 -13.47 45.89 -3.45
N GLU A 479 -14.58 45.60 -4.11
CA GLU A 479 -15.46 44.48 -3.75
C GLU A 479 -14.78 43.12 -4.00
N VAL A 480 -14.07 42.96 -5.12
CA VAL A 480 -13.29 41.74 -5.40
C VAL A 480 -12.13 41.59 -4.41
N ASP A 481 -11.45 42.67 -4.06
CA ASP A 481 -10.34 42.66 -3.09
C ASP A 481 -10.83 42.31 -1.67
N GLN A 482 -12.02 42.77 -1.28
CA GLN A 482 -12.65 42.36 -0.02
C GLN A 482 -12.96 40.86 0.01
N ILE A 483 -13.54 40.32 -1.08
CA ILE A 483 -13.80 38.87 -1.21
C ILE A 483 -12.49 38.10 -1.06
N ASN A 484 -11.44 38.49 -1.80
CA ASN A 484 -10.12 37.86 -1.71
C ASN A 484 -9.54 37.90 -0.30
N ALA A 485 -9.62 39.05 0.39
CA ALA A 485 -9.14 39.18 1.76
C ALA A 485 -9.88 38.25 2.72
N LEU A 486 -11.21 38.15 2.60
CA LEU A 486 -12.04 37.29 3.46
C LEU A 486 -11.65 35.81 3.32
N TYR A 487 -11.58 35.29 2.10
CA TYR A 487 -11.17 33.90 1.91
C TYR A 487 -9.69 33.67 2.21
N SER A 488 -8.82 34.66 1.99
CA SER A 488 -7.40 34.58 2.39
C SER A 488 -7.23 34.43 3.89
N PHE A 489 -8.06 35.11 4.70
CA PHE A 489 -8.11 34.89 6.16
C PHE A 489 -8.45 33.44 6.50
N HIS A 490 -9.51 32.87 5.92
CA HIS A 490 -9.88 31.48 6.18
C HIS A 490 -8.82 30.47 5.69
N GLN A 491 -8.23 30.71 4.52
CA GLN A 491 -7.15 29.87 3.99
C GLN A 491 -5.90 29.92 4.87
N SER A 492 -5.55 31.09 5.40
CA SER A 492 -4.42 31.25 6.34
C SER A 492 -4.67 30.57 7.70
N LEU A 493 -5.93 30.58 8.18
CA LEU A 493 -6.32 29.82 9.36
C LEU A 493 -6.12 28.32 9.15
N VAL A 494 -6.61 27.79 8.02
CA VAL A 494 -6.43 26.37 7.67
C VAL A 494 -4.95 26.03 7.49
N ALA A 495 -4.14 26.93 6.95
CA ALA A 495 -2.69 26.76 6.84
C ALA A 495 -2.02 26.69 8.23
N LEU A 496 -2.46 27.50 9.20
CA LEU A 496 -1.98 27.42 10.58
C LEU A 496 -2.39 26.11 11.26
N GLU A 497 -3.64 25.68 11.10
CA GLU A 497 -4.11 24.38 11.60
C GLU A 497 -3.30 23.22 11.02
N ALA A 498 -2.98 23.29 9.72
CA ALA A 498 -2.14 22.32 9.02
C ALA A 498 -0.71 22.30 9.59
N ALA A 499 -0.10 23.46 9.80
CA ALA A 499 1.24 23.59 10.35
C ALA A 499 1.32 23.07 11.80
N VAL A 500 0.31 23.34 12.62
CA VAL A 500 0.23 22.81 14.00
C VAL A 500 -0.14 21.33 14.02
N GLY A 501 -0.88 20.86 13.01
CA GLY A 501 -1.30 19.47 12.84
C GLY A 501 -2.58 19.11 13.61
N ARG A 502 -3.41 20.11 13.95
CA ARG A 502 -4.74 19.91 14.54
C ARG A 502 -5.63 21.13 14.29
N GLN A 503 -6.93 20.94 14.42
CA GLN A 503 -7.89 22.04 14.44
C GLN A 503 -7.67 22.92 15.67
N LEU A 504 -7.82 24.24 15.51
CA LEU A 504 -7.58 25.21 16.57
C LEU A 504 -8.88 25.98 16.87
N GLU A 505 -9.19 26.10 18.16
CA GLU A 505 -10.22 27.02 18.63
C GLU A 505 -9.51 28.34 19.01
N LEU A 506 -9.40 29.27 18.04
CA LEU A 506 -8.69 30.55 18.21
C LEU A 506 -9.62 31.74 18.48
N ARG A 507 -10.86 31.49 18.91
CA ARG A 507 -11.79 32.55 19.27
C ARG A 507 -11.33 33.20 20.57
N SER A 508 -11.13 34.51 20.55
CA SER A 508 -10.90 35.29 21.76
C SER A 508 -12.11 35.15 22.69
N SER A 509 -11.86 34.88 23.97
CA SER A 509 -12.89 35.00 24.99
C SER A 509 -13.14 36.48 25.23
N GLU A 510 -14.21 37.03 24.65
CA GLU A 510 -14.78 38.31 25.11
C GLU A 510 -15.25 38.23 26.57
#